data_AF-A0A1Y2JKZ9-F1
#
_entry.id   AF-A0A1Y2JKZ9-F1
#
_cell.length_a   1.000
_cell.length_b   1.000
_cell.length_c   1.000
_cell.angle_alpha   90.00
_cell.angle_beta   90.00
_cell.angle_gamma   90.00
#
_symmetry.space_group_name_H-M   'P 1'
#
loop_
_entity.id
_entity.type
_entity.pdbx_description
1 polymer ?
#
loop_
_entity_poly.entity_id
_entity_poly.type
_entity_poly.pdbx_seq_one_letter_code
_entity_poly.pdbx_strand_id
1 'polypeptide(L)' 'MTGKKYLADQAATLLKFAKATTDPDVAAGLLSKAADLSAKSEEAPDPSPQAPEVDQPDS' A
#
# COMPACT_ATOMS: atom_id res chain seq x y z
N MET A 1 6.75 7.66 6.76
CA MET A 1 6.42 6.86 5.57
C MET A 1 4.98 6.38 5.69
N THR A 2 4.23 6.40 4.61
CA THR A 2 2.89 5.83 4.57
C THR A 2 3.00 4.30 4.63
N GLY A 3 2.31 3.65 5.57
CA GLY A 3 2.48 2.21 5.79
C GLY A 3 1.96 1.35 4.62
N LYS A 4 2.62 0.21 4.39
CA LYS A 4 2.25 -0.81 3.38
C LYS A 4 0.75 -1.14 3.38
N LYS A 5 0.15 -1.32 4.56
CA LYS A 5 -1.28 -1.59 4.73
C LYS A 5 -2.16 -0.47 4.15
N TYR A 6 -1.84 0.79 4.45
CA TYR A 6 -2.60 1.92 3.93
C TYR A 6 -2.53 1.98 2.39
N LEU A 7 -1.35 1.75 1.81
CA LEU A 7 -1.20 1.74 0.35
C LEU A 7 -2.04 0.64 -0.30
N ALA A 8 -2.05 -0.57 0.29
CA ALA A 8 -2.89 -1.67 -0.15
C ALA A 8 -4.40 -1.35 -0.01
N ASP A 9 -4.82 -0.75 1.10
CA ASP A 9 -6.22 -0.36 1.34
C ASP A 9 -6.68 0.71 0.33
N GLN A 10 -5.80 1.66 -0.02
CA GLN A 10 -6.08 2.68 -1.03
C GLN A 10 -6.17 2.07 -2.44
N ALA A 11 -5.26 1.15 -2.80
CA ALA A 11 -5.32 0.44 -4.07
C ALA A 11 -6.65 -0.35 -4.20
N ALA A 12 -7.04 -1.08 -3.15
CA ALA A 12 -8.31 -1.81 -3.12
C ALA A 12 -9.53 -0.88 -3.28
N THR A 13 -9.47 0.33 -2.71
CA THR A 13 -10.53 1.34 -2.85
C THR A 13 -10.64 1.84 -4.29
N LEU A 14 -9.51 2.14 -4.94
CA LEU A 14 -9.50 2.55 -6.35
C LEU A 14 -10.06 1.45 -7.26
N LEU A 15 -9.75 0.17 -6.99
CA LEU A 15 -10.33 -0.95 -7.73
C LEU A 15 -11.84 -1.05 -7.58
N LYS A 16 -12.40 -0.74 -6.40
CA LYS A 16 -13.86 -0.70 -6.20
C LYS A 16 -14.50 0.39 -7.06
N PHE A 17 -13.90 1.57 -7.12
CA PHE A 17 -14.40 2.66 -7.96
C PHE A 17 -14.26 2.36 -9.45
N ALA A 18 -13.16 1.74 -9.87
CA ALA A 18 -12.95 1.34 -11.26
C ALA A 18 -14.03 0.34 -11.75
N LYS A 19 -14.51 -0.54 -10.86
CA LYS A 19 -15.60 -1.48 -11.15
C LYS A 19 -16.99 -0.85 -11.12
N ALA A 20 -17.15 0.29 -10.42
CA ALA A 20 -18.45 0.94 -10.24
C ALA A 20 -18.73 2.01 -11.31
N THR A 21 -17.70 2.57 -11.94
CA THR A 21 -17.85 3.56 -13.00
C THR A 21 -18.21 2.90 -14.34
N THR A 22 -19.00 3.60 -15.16
CA THR A 22 -19.30 3.21 -16.56
C THR A 22 -18.46 3.97 -17.57
N ASP A 23 -17.68 4.96 -17.12
CA ASP A 23 -16.75 5.70 -17.96
C ASP A 23 -15.43 4.90 -18.10
N PRO A 24 -15.06 4.47 -19.31
CA PRO A 24 -13.88 3.63 -19.54
C PRO A 24 -12.56 4.37 -19.28
N ASP A 25 -12.50 5.68 -19.53
CA ASP A 25 -11.29 6.48 -19.30
C ASP A 25 -11.06 6.67 -17.80
N VAL A 26 -12.14 6.90 -17.05
CA VAL A 26 -12.10 6.96 -15.58
C VAL A 26 -11.70 5.60 -15.01
N ALA A 27 -12.27 4.50 -15.51
CA ALA A 27 -11.92 3.15 -15.07
C ALA A 27 -10.42 2.85 -15.30
N ALA A 28 -9.90 3.20 -16.47
CA ALA A 28 -8.50 3.01 -16.82
C ALA A 28 -7.57 3.84 -15.91
N GLY A 29 -7.90 5.10 -15.64
CA GLY A 29 -7.13 5.96 -14.74
C GLY A 29 -7.08 5.43 -13.30
N LEU A 30 -8.20 4.91 -12.79
CA LEU A 30 -8.29 4.30 -11.47
C LEU A 30 -7.50 2.99 -11.38
N LEU A 31 -7.57 2.15 -12.41
CA LEU A 31 -6.78 0.91 -12.50
C LEU A 31 -5.28 1.19 -12.52
N SER A 32 -4.84 2.16 -13.33
CA SER A 32 -3.44 2.57 -13.39
C SER A 32 -2.93 3.04 -12.03
N LYS A 33 -3.67 3.91 -11.33
CA LYS A 33 -3.28 4.36 -9.98
C LYS A 33 -3.31 3.24 -8.94
N ALA A 34 -4.25 2.29 -9.04
CA ALA A 34 -4.28 1.14 -8.15
C ALA A 34 -3.05 0.23 -8.31
N ALA A 35 -2.57 0.06 -9.55
CA ALA A 35 -1.34 -0.67 -9.84
C ALA A 35 -0.11 0.03 -9.26
N ASP A 36 0.01 1.35 -9.45
CA ASP A 36 1.10 2.15 -8.88
C ASP A 36 1.15 2.07 -7.35
N LEU A 37 -0.01 2.12 -6.69
CA LEU A 37 -0.09 2.01 -5.22
C LEU A 37 0.24 0.59 -4.72
N SER A 38 -0.14 -0.44 -5.47
CA SER A 38 0.21 -1.83 -5.12
C SER A 38 1.71 -2.04 -5.22
N ALA A 39 2.36 -1.60 -6.32
CA ALA A 39 3.81 -1.68 -6.48
C ALA A 39 4.55 -0.96 -5.34
N LYS A 40 4.12 0.26 -5.00
CA LYS A 40 4.67 1.01 -3.85
C LYS A 40 4.46 0.31 -2.51
N SER A 41 3.38 -0.47 -2.36
CA SER A 41 3.13 -1.24 -1.14
C SER A 41 4.06 -2.45 -1.02
N GLU A 42 4.47 -3.05 -2.14
CA GLU A 42 5.45 -4.14 -2.16
C GLU A 42 6.86 -3.64 -1.82
N GLU A 43 7.19 -2.42 -2.26
CA GLU A 43 8.46 -1.75 -1.96
C GLU A 43 8.50 -1.11 -0.57
N ALA A 44 7.35 -0.86 0.05
CA ALA A 44 7.29 -0.21 1.36
C ALA A 44 7.80 -1.17 2.45
N PRO A 45 8.78 -0.74 3.28
CA PRO A 45 9.22 -1.53 4.41
C PRO A 45 8.04 -1.79 5.35
N ASP A 46 7.92 -3.03 5.83
CA ASP A 46 6.91 -3.40 6.80
C ASP A 46 7.15 -2.55 8.07
N PRO A 47 6.17 -1.75 8.52
CA PRO A 47 6.34 -0.90 9.70
C PRO A 47 6.29 -1.69 11.00
N SER A 48 6.29 -3.04 10.95
CA SER A 48 6.47 -3.87 12.14
C SER A 48 7.62 -3.30 12.97
N PRO A 49 7.36 -2.92 14.25
CA PRO A 49 8.41 -2.42 15.11
C PRO A 49 9.47 -3.52 15.21
N GLN A 50 10.60 -3.34 14.54
CA GLN A 50 11.78 -4.11 14.89
C GLN A 50 12.07 -3.71 16.33
N ALA A 51 11.80 -4.63 17.26
CA ALA A 51 12.13 -4.42 18.66
C ALA A 51 13.59 -3.96 18.71
N PRO A 52 13.92 -2.90 19.47
CA PRO A 52 15.33 -2.58 19.70
C PRO A 52 15.96 -3.86 20.25
N GLU A 53 16.96 -4.39 19.55
CA GLU A 53 17.77 -5.46 20.10
C GLU A 53 18.42 -4.86 21.35
N VAL A 54 17.84 -5.17 22.50
CA VAL A 54 18.37 -4.77 23.80
C VAL A 54 19.59 -5.65 24.02
N ASP A 55 20.72 -5.18 23.51
CA ASP A 55 22.04 -5.67 23.92
C ASP A 55 22.20 -5.26 25.39
N GLN A 56 21.72 -6.10 26.31
CA GLN A 56 22.02 -5.94 27.72
C GLN A 56 23.40 -6.55 27.94
N PRO A 57 24.41 -5.74 28.31
CA PRO A 57 25.77 -6.22 28.48
C PRO A 57 25.84 -7.27 29.60
N ASP A 58 26.60 -8.33 29.35
CA ASP A 58 26.98 -9.33 30.34
C ASP A 58 27.71 -8.69 31.55
N SER A 59 27.36 -9.20 32.74
CA SER A 59 28.04 -9.09 34.05
C SER A 59 27.73 -7.91 34.97
#